data_AF-A0A1H8FE91-F1
#
_entry.id   AF-A0A1H8FE91-F1
#
_cell.length_a   1.000
_cell.length_b   1.000
_cell.length_c   1.000
_cell.angle_alpha   90.00
_cell.angle_beta   90.00
_cell.angle_gamma   90.00
#
_symmetry.space_group_name_H-M   'P 1'
#
loop_
_entity.id
_entity.type
_entity.pdbx_description
1 polymer ?
#
loop_
_entity_poly.entity_id
_entity_poly.type
_entity_poly.pdbx_seq_one_letter_code
_entity_poly.pdbx_strand_id
1 'polypeptide(L)'
;MKDREIGITLNLSPAYPAVENDACQIAANRWDGFFNRWFLDPIFKGEYPQDLWDHYEQALLIDYSYIQPQDLQQISSSIDFLGINYYTPATLQSGHQGEFSFLEVEPISTGRPVTAMNWEIDPQALYDVLMRIQKDYGDIPIYITENGAAYDDVVVDGEVRDFKRISYIRDHLEMCLKAIEDGVNLKGYYVWSFLDNFEWAFGYQKRFGIVYVDYQTQQRLPKQSAYWFRQVIRQNGLPIE
;
A
#
# COMPACT_ATOMS: atom_id res chain seq x y z
N MET A 1 -1.11 28.65 17.04
CA MET A 1 -1.25 27.55 16.05
C MET A 1 0.13 27.06 15.61
N LYS A 2 1.08 26.91 16.54
CA LYS A 2 2.34 26.23 16.28
C LYS A 2 2.12 24.76 16.63
N ASP A 3 2.61 23.87 15.77
CA ASP A 3 2.63 22.39 15.87
C ASP A 3 1.37 21.68 15.33
N ARG A 4 1.02 21.94 14.06
CA ARG A 4 0.17 21.02 13.29
C ARG A 4 0.99 20.52 12.10
N GLU A 5 1.05 19.20 11.96
CA GLU A 5 1.70 18.54 10.83
C GLU A 5 0.66 18.23 9.74
N ILE A 6 1.04 18.38 8.48
CA ILE A 6 0.23 18.04 7.32
C ILE A 6 1.05 17.26 6.30
N GLY A 7 0.42 16.24 5.73
CA GLY A 7 1.01 15.36 4.73
C GLY A 7 -0.07 14.76 3.84
N ILE A 8 0.37 13.99 2.86
CA ILE A 8 -0.49 13.26 1.93
C ILE A 8 -0.31 11.76 2.16
N THR A 9 -1.36 10.98 1.89
CA THR A 9 -1.30 9.52 1.89
C THR A 9 -1.35 8.99 0.47
N LEU A 10 -0.40 8.13 0.10
CA LEU A 10 -0.34 7.48 -1.21
C LEU A 10 -0.42 5.97 -1.06
N ASN A 11 -1.21 5.32 -1.91
CA ASN A 11 -1.24 3.87 -2.04
C ASN A 11 -0.11 3.40 -2.98
N LEU A 12 0.93 2.79 -2.41
CA LEU A 12 2.10 2.37 -3.17
C LEU A 12 2.08 0.86 -3.42
N SER A 13 2.32 0.46 -4.67
CA SER A 13 2.40 -0.93 -5.10
C SER A 13 3.73 -1.17 -5.83
N PRO A 14 4.75 -1.70 -5.13
CA PRO A 14 6.07 -1.95 -5.72
C PRO A 14 5.96 -3.00 -6.83
N ALA A 15 6.72 -2.77 -7.90
CA ALA A 15 6.69 -3.57 -9.12
C ALA A 15 7.97 -4.39 -9.25
N TYR A 16 7.83 -5.67 -9.59
CA TYR A 16 8.96 -6.57 -9.86
C TYR A 16 8.82 -7.18 -11.27
N PRO A 17 9.91 -7.31 -12.03
CA PRO A 17 9.86 -8.03 -13.30
C PRO A 17 9.61 -9.53 -13.05
N ALA A 18 8.76 -10.15 -13.87
CA ALA A 18 8.45 -11.58 -13.81
C ALA A 18 9.69 -12.47 -14.06
N VAL A 19 10.55 -12.03 -14.96
CA VAL A 19 11.84 -12.65 -15.29
C VAL A 19 12.86 -11.56 -15.63
N GLU A 20 14.15 -11.86 -15.50
CA GLU A 20 15.23 -10.93 -15.83
C GLU A 20 15.38 -10.78 -17.36
N ASN A 21 14.59 -9.91 -17.96
CA ASN A 21 14.75 -9.44 -19.34
C ASN A 21 14.21 -8.02 -19.53
N ASP A 22 14.58 -7.39 -20.64
CA ASP A 22 14.20 -6.01 -20.95
C ASP A 22 12.69 -5.81 -20.99
N ALA A 23 11.94 -6.76 -21.54
CA ALA A 23 10.48 -6.62 -21.69
C ALA A 23 9.76 -6.58 -20.33
N CYS A 24 10.15 -7.44 -19.40
CA CYS A 24 9.58 -7.46 -18.04
C CYS A 24 10.08 -6.27 -17.22
N GLN A 25 11.32 -5.82 -17.43
CA GLN A 25 11.85 -4.63 -16.77
C GLN A 25 11.10 -3.37 -17.19
N ILE A 26 10.81 -3.21 -18.49
CA ILE A 26 9.99 -2.12 -19.02
C ILE A 26 8.58 -2.20 -18.42
N ALA A 27 7.96 -3.38 -18.38
CA ALA A 27 6.64 -3.56 -17.81
C ALA A 27 6.59 -3.20 -16.31
N ALA A 28 7.56 -3.66 -15.53
CA ALA A 28 7.69 -3.29 -14.12
C ALA A 28 7.90 -1.78 -13.95
N ASN A 29 8.71 -1.14 -14.79
CA ASN A 29 8.93 0.31 -14.73
C ASN A 29 7.66 1.12 -15.09
N ARG A 30 6.84 0.67 -16.05
CA ARG A 30 5.57 1.31 -16.39
C ARG A 30 4.53 1.17 -15.27
N TRP A 31 4.44 0.00 -14.65
CA TRP A 31 3.60 -0.20 -13.46
C TRP A 31 4.06 0.69 -12.30
N ASP A 32 5.37 0.72 -12.05
CA ASP A 32 5.97 1.54 -11.01
C ASP A 32 5.69 3.02 -11.23
N GLY A 33 5.83 3.49 -12.47
CA GLY A 33 5.51 4.87 -12.75
C GLY A 33 4.01 5.15 -12.57
N PHE A 34 3.10 4.27 -12.98
CA PHE A 34 1.65 4.51 -12.90
C PHE A 34 1.16 4.54 -11.45
N PHE A 35 1.55 3.56 -10.63
CA PHE A 35 1.09 3.45 -9.24
C PHE A 35 1.89 4.29 -8.25
N ASN A 36 3.17 4.57 -8.54
CA ASN A 36 4.08 5.16 -7.55
C ASN A 36 4.65 6.50 -8.04
N ARG A 37 5.47 6.50 -9.08
CA ARG A 37 6.26 7.71 -9.48
C ARG A 37 5.39 8.84 -10.01
N TRP A 38 4.24 8.55 -10.62
CA TRP A 38 3.31 9.56 -11.11
C TRP A 38 2.79 10.49 -10.01
N PHE A 39 2.83 10.03 -8.75
CA PHE A 39 2.47 10.82 -7.59
C PHE A 39 3.70 11.25 -6.79
N LEU A 40 4.66 10.34 -6.57
CA LEU A 40 5.86 10.64 -5.78
C LEU A 40 6.75 11.70 -6.45
N ASP A 41 7.02 11.60 -7.76
CA ASP A 41 7.92 12.54 -8.43
C ASP A 41 7.38 13.99 -8.40
N PRO A 42 6.09 14.26 -8.67
CA PRO A 42 5.56 15.63 -8.55
C PRO A 42 5.65 16.21 -7.14
N ILE A 43 5.43 15.39 -6.10
CA ILE A 43 5.46 15.83 -4.70
C ILE A 43 6.88 16.15 -4.25
N PHE A 44 7.84 15.28 -4.56
CA PHE A 44 9.19 15.36 -3.98
C PHE A 44 10.25 15.95 -4.92
N LYS A 45 10.04 15.86 -6.23
CA LYS A 45 10.97 16.33 -7.27
C LYS A 45 10.41 17.50 -8.08
N GLY A 46 9.10 17.78 -8.00
CA GLY A 46 8.46 18.88 -8.72
C GLY A 46 8.37 18.63 -10.23
N GLU A 47 8.37 17.37 -10.66
CA GLU A 47 8.27 16.96 -12.07
C GLU A 47 7.52 15.63 -12.19
N TYR A 48 6.86 15.41 -13.33
CA TYR A 48 6.29 14.10 -13.65
C TYR A 48 7.37 13.16 -14.22
N PRO A 49 7.24 11.84 -14.05
CA PRO A 49 8.18 10.89 -14.65
C PRO A 49 8.10 10.93 -16.18
N GLN A 50 9.19 11.37 -16.83
CA GLN A 50 9.20 11.62 -18.29
C GLN A 50 8.86 10.39 -19.12
N ASP A 51 9.37 9.22 -18.75
CA ASP A 51 9.11 7.95 -19.44
C ASP A 51 7.62 7.62 -19.51
N LEU A 52 6.86 7.99 -18.49
CA LEU A 52 5.43 7.72 -18.43
C LEU A 52 4.58 8.87 -18.97
N TRP A 53 5.09 10.09 -18.86
CA TRP A 53 4.54 11.26 -19.54
C TRP A 53 4.48 11.02 -21.05
N ASP A 54 5.61 10.59 -21.63
CA ASP A 54 5.75 10.27 -23.05
C ASP A 54 4.82 9.11 -23.44
N HIS A 55 4.73 8.07 -22.59
CA HIS A 55 3.84 6.94 -22.84
C HIS A 55 2.38 7.37 -22.89
N TYR A 56 1.91 8.20 -21.96
CA TYR A 56 0.53 8.69 -21.96
C TYR A 56 0.24 9.65 -23.10
N GLU A 57 1.19 10.51 -23.47
CA GLU A 57 1.04 11.41 -24.62
C GLU A 57 0.90 10.58 -25.91
N GLN A 58 1.75 9.58 -26.10
CA GLN A 58 1.82 8.83 -27.37
C GLN A 58 0.79 7.70 -27.46
N ALA A 59 0.63 6.91 -26.39
CA ALA A 59 -0.24 5.74 -26.39
C ALA A 59 -1.69 6.08 -26.02
N LEU A 60 -1.89 7.08 -25.15
CA LEU A 60 -3.23 7.44 -24.64
C LEU A 60 -3.73 8.79 -25.17
N LEU A 61 -2.90 9.52 -25.93
CA LEU A 61 -3.22 10.82 -26.52
C LEU A 61 -3.66 11.84 -25.46
N ILE A 62 -3.05 11.78 -24.28
CA ILE A 62 -3.31 12.75 -23.21
C ILE A 62 -2.72 14.11 -23.61
N ASP A 63 -3.57 15.13 -23.62
CA ASP A 63 -3.16 16.53 -23.74
C ASP A 63 -2.97 17.11 -22.33
N TYR A 64 -1.76 17.58 -22.05
CA TYR A 64 -1.38 18.17 -20.76
C TYR A 64 -1.56 19.69 -20.70
N SER A 65 -2.21 20.32 -21.68
CA SER A 65 -2.45 21.77 -21.73
C SER A 65 -3.17 22.34 -20.49
N TYR A 66 -3.80 21.48 -19.68
CA TYR A 66 -4.40 21.86 -18.42
C TYR A 66 -3.37 22.18 -17.31
N ILE A 67 -2.15 21.66 -17.39
CA ILE A 67 -1.09 21.90 -16.39
C ILE A 67 -0.52 23.31 -16.58
N GLN A 68 -0.69 24.14 -15.55
CA GLN A 68 -0.24 25.52 -15.55
C GLN A 68 1.20 25.64 -15.02
N PRO A 69 1.94 26.73 -15.38
CA PRO A 69 3.34 26.87 -15.00
C PRO A 69 3.65 26.83 -13.50
N GLN A 70 2.67 27.11 -12.63
CA GLN A 70 2.85 27.11 -11.17
C GLN A 70 2.39 25.81 -10.49
N ASP A 71 1.73 24.90 -11.21
CA ASP A 71 1.06 23.74 -10.59
C ASP A 71 2.08 22.82 -9.91
N LEU A 72 3.17 22.47 -10.59
CA LEU A 72 4.22 21.62 -10.04
C LEU A 72 4.96 22.27 -8.86
N GLN A 73 5.09 23.60 -8.86
CA GLN A 73 5.63 24.33 -7.71
C GLN A 73 4.69 24.25 -6.49
N GLN A 74 3.37 24.30 -6.72
CA GLN A 74 2.39 24.18 -5.66
C GLN A 74 2.30 22.73 -5.14
N ILE A 75 2.31 21.75 -6.04
CA ILE A 75 2.28 20.31 -5.71
C ILE A 75 3.50 19.92 -4.88
N SER A 76 4.68 20.43 -5.23
CA SER A 76 5.94 20.17 -4.51
C SER A 76 6.15 21.05 -3.26
N SER A 77 5.10 21.67 -2.74
CA SER A 77 5.17 22.37 -1.45
C SER A 77 5.59 21.39 -0.35
N SER A 78 6.47 21.84 0.55
CA SER A 78 6.98 20.99 1.63
C SER A 78 5.86 20.45 2.51
N ILE A 79 5.90 19.14 2.76
CA ILE A 79 5.01 18.39 3.65
C ILE A 79 5.78 17.95 4.91
N ASP A 80 5.08 17.79 6.02
CA ASP A 80 5.69 17.40 7.31
C ASP A 80 5.92 15.88 7.43
N PHE A 81 5.11 15.09 6.73
CA PHE A 81 5.22 13.63 6.69
C PHE A 81 4.64 13.05 5.39
N LEU A 82 5.03 11.82 5.06
CA LEU A 82 4.40 11.00 4.02
C LEU A 82 3.59 9.86 4.66
N GLY A 83 2.31 9.79 4.34
CA GLY A 83 1.47 8.62 4.60
C GLY A 83 1.62 7.59 3.48
N ILE A 84 1.76 6.32 3.83
CA ILE A 84 1.82 5.21 2.89
C ILE A 84 0.71 4.21 3.21
N ASN A 85 -0.08 3.90 2.19
CA ASN A 85 -0.99 2.77 2.21
C ASN A 85 -0.33 1.62 1.42
N TYR A 86 -0.11 0.48 2.06
CA TYR A 86 0.50 -0.68 1.42
C TYR A 86 -0.33 -1.94 1.65
N TYR A 87 -0.49 -2.74 0.59
CA TYR A 87 -1.26 -3.98 0.64
C TYR A 87 -0.63 -5.13 -0.14
N THR A 88 -0.13 -4.87 -1.36
CA THR A 88 0.36 -5.91 -2.28
C THR A 88 1.39 -5.34 -3.27
N PRO A 89 2.39 -6.14 -3.65
CA PRO A 89 3.23 -5.83 -4.80
C PRO A 89 2.50 -6.21 -6.10
N ALA A 90 3.18 -5.97 -7.23
CA ALA A 90 2.88 -6.59 -8.51
C ALA A 90 4.14 -7.27 -9.09
N THR A 91 3.95 -8.40 -9.76
CA THR A 91 4.99 -9.03 -10.60
C THR A 91 4.55 -8.98 -12.06
N LEU A 92 5.37 -8.38 -12.93
CA LEU A 92 4.95 -7.90 -14.25
C LEU A 92 5.71 -8.57 -15.38
N GLN A 93 4.96 -8.98 -16.40
CA GLN A 93 5.47 -9.21 -17.74
C GLN A 93 4.89 -8.17 -18.71
N SER A 94 5.47 -8.06 -19.91
CA SER A 94 4.86 -7.26 -20.97
C SER A 94 3.61 -7.96 -21.50
N GLY A 95 2.53 -7.21 -21.70
CA GLY A 95 1.28 -7.77 -22.20
C GLY A 95 0.23 -6.72 -22.55
N HIS A 96 -0.71 -7.06 -23.42
CA HIS A 96 -1.77 -6.16 -23.90
C HIS A 96 -3.18 -6.63 -23.52
N GLN A 97 -3.28 -7.40 -22.43
CA GLN A 97 -4.55 -7.98 -21.97
C GLN A 97 -4.90 -7.46 -20.57
N GLY A 98 -6.19 -7.43 -20.27
CA GLY A 98 -6.71 -7.00 -18.98
C GLY A 98 -6.80 -5.48 -18.82
N GLU A 99 -7.13 -5.07 -17.59
CA GLU A 99 -7.46 -3.69 -17.21
C GLU A 99 -6.31 -2.71 -17.46
N PHE A 100 -5.06 -3.17 -17.33
CA PHE A 100 -3.84 -2.36 -17.47
C PHE A 100 -3.17 -2.50 -18.85
N SER A 101 -3.87 -3.06 -19.84
CA SER A 101 -3.35 -3.22 -21.21
C SER A 101 -2.87 -1.92 -21.86
N PHE A 102 -3.42 -0.78 -21.44
CA PHE A 102 -3.02 0.56 -21.87
C PHE A 102 -1.60 0.96 -21.40
N LEU A 103 -1.05 0.27 -20.39
CA LEU A 103 0.35 0.38 -19.98
C LEU A 103 1.24 -0.69 -20.65
N GLU A 104 0.67 -1.57 -21.46
CA GLU A 104 1.37 -2.72 -22.05
C GLU A 104 2.01 -3.64 -20.98
N VAL A 105 1.33 -3.79 -19.84
CA VAL A 105 1.72 -4.63 -18.72
C VAL A 105 0.68 -5.71 -18.45
N GLU A 106 1.15 -6.86 -17.98
CA GLU A 106 0.32 -7.95 -17.49
C GLU A 106 0.85 -8.41 -16.12
N PRO A 107 0.09 -8.19 -15.04
CA PRO A 107 0.41 -8.77 -13.74
C PRO A 107 0.25 -10.28 -13.78
N ILE A 108 1.24 -11.00 -13.27
CA ILE A 108 1.21 -12.45 -13.13
C ILE A 108 1.17 -12.85 -11.66
N SER A 109 0.55 -14.00 -11.38
CA SER A 109 0.69 -14.60 -10.06
C SER A 109 2.04 -15.31 -9.95
N THR A 110 2.67 -15.15 -8.79
CA THR A 110 3.91 -15.83 -8.41
C THR A 110 3.65 -17.11 -7.61
N GLY A 111 2.39 -17.40 -7.30
CA GLY A 111 1.99 -18.50 -6.43
C GLY A 111 2.15 -18.20 -4.93
N ARG A 112 2.44 -16.95 -4.55
CA ARG A 112 2.41 -16.51 -3.16
C ARG A 112 1.01 -16.69 -2.56
N PRO A 113 0.88 -16.85 -1.23
CA PRO A 113 -0.40 -16.80 -0.55
C PRO A 113 -1.15 -15.50 -0.85
N VAL A 114 -2.48 -15.57 -0.95
CA VAL A 114 -3.33 -14.41 -1.23
C VAL A 114 -4.34 -14.14 -0.11
N THR A 115 -4.75 -12.88 0.00
CA THR A 115 -5.88 -12.46 0.84
C THR A 115 -7.23 -12.80 0.19
N ALA A 116 -8.35 -12.54 0.87
CA ALA A 116 -9.68 -12.68 0.27
C ALA A 116 -9.93 -11.65 -0.86
N MET A 117 -9.08 -10.63 -1.02
CA MET A 117 -9.11 -9.75 -2.19
C MET A 117 -8.39 -10.34 -3.42
N ASN A 118 -7.80 -11.54 -3.29
CA ASN A 118 -6.89 -12.12 -4.26
C ASN A 118 -5.61 -11.30 -4.47
N TRP A 119 -5.17 -10.60 -3.42
CA TRP A 119 -3.92 -9.84 -3.40
C TRP A 119 -2.80 -10.69 -2.81
N GLU A 120 -1.63 -10.72 -3.45
CA GLU A 120 -0.48 -11.48 -2.96
C GLU A 120 0.07 -10.87 -1.67
N ILE A 121 0.44 -11.76 -0.74
CA ILE A 121 0.99 -11.37 0.56
C ILE A 121 2.52 -11.37 0.42
N ASP A 122 3.11 -10.18 0.44
CA ASP A 122 4.56 -9.99 0.42
C ASP A 122 4.98 -8.88 1.41
N PRO A 123 5.36 -9.24 2.64
CA PRO A 123 5.85 -8.27 3.62
C PRO A 123 7.18 -7.63 3.21
N GLN A 124 8.06 -8.36 2.52
CA GLN A 124 9.38 -7.87 2.11
C GLN A 124 9.23 -6.66 1.18
N ALA A 125 8.22 -6.69 0.31
CA ALA A 125 7.92 -5.58 -0.57
C ALA A 125 7.50 -4.29 0.16
N LEU A 126 6.96 -4.35 1.40
CA LEU A 126 6.77 -3.16 2.24
C LEU A 126 8.11 -2.56 2.69
N TYR A 127 9.05 -3.41 3.12
CA TYR A 127 10.40 -2.96 3.45
C TYR A 127 11.08 -2.30 2.24
N ASP A 128 10.94 -2.89 1.05
CA ASP A 128 11.54 -2.36 -0.17
C ASP A 128 10.98 -0.97 -0.53
N VAL A 129 9.67 -0.76 -0.36
CA VAL A 129 9.04 0.57 -0.50
C VAL A 129 9.61 1.57 0.50
N LEU A 130 9.71 1.20 1.78
CA LEU A 130 10.22 2.08 2.84
C LEU A 130 11.66 2.51 2.59
N MET A 131 12.53 1.55 2.24
CA MET A 131 13.92 1.83 1.87
C MET A 131 14.02 2.70 0.62
N ARG A 132 13.14 2.47 -0.37
CA ARG A 132 13.09 3.29 -1.58
C ARG A 132 12.72 4.73 -1.29
N ILE A 133 11.74 4.99 -0.41
CA ILE A 133 11.37 6.36 -0.05
C ILE A 133 12.59 7.10 0.53
N GLN A 134 13.28 6.47 1.48
CA GLN A 134 14.50 7.05 2.05
C GLN A 134 15.57 7.32 0.99
N LYS A 135 15.80 6.37 0.09
CA LYS A 135 16.86 6.44 -0.93
C LYS A 135 16.58 7.47 -2.02
N ASP A 136 15.36 7.45 -2.58
CA ASP A 136 15.04 8.15 -3.82
C ASP A 136 14.32 9.49 -3.59
N TYR A 137 13.72 9.68 -2.41
CA TYR A 137 12.90 10.86 -2.07
C TYR A 137 13.31 11.56 -0.77
N GLY A 138 14.28 11.01 -0.04
CA GLY A 138 14.92 11.64 1.11
C GLY A 138 14.36 11.21 2.46
N ASP A 139 14.94 11.77 3.52
CA ASP A 139 14.60 11.46 4.91
C ASP A 139 13.40 12.29 5.40
N ILE A 140 12.20 11.86 5.00
CA ILE A 140 10.92 12.40 5.49
C ILE A 140 10.32 11.47 6.55
N PRO A 141 9.67 11.97 7.61
CA PRO A 141 8.86 11.12 8.49
C PRO A 141 7.80 10.34 7.70
N ILE A 142 7.77 9.02 7.88
CA ILE A 142 6.81 8.14 7.23
C ILE A 142 5.79 7.63 8.26
N TYR A 143 4.53 7.53 7.86
CA TYR A 143 3.52 6.76 8.58
C TYR A 143 2.92 5.72 7.64
N ILE A 144 2.87 4.46 8.05
CA ILE A 144 1.98 3.50 7.39
C ILE A 144 0.56 3.86 7.80
N THR A 145 -0.13 4.64 6.96
CA THR A 145 -1.49 5.13 7.25
C THR A 145 -2.54 4.06 7.02
N GLU A 146 -2.23 3.05 6.20
CA GLU A 146 -3.03 1.83 6.10
C GLU A 146 -2.16 0.60 5.76
N ASN A 147 -2.39 -0.48 6.47
CA ASN A 147 -2.01 -1.83 6.07
C ASN A 147 -2.96 -2.84 6.73
N GLY A 148 -3.36 -3.88 6.01
CA GLY A 148 -4.28 -4.89 6.52
C GLY A 148 -4.72 -5.88 5.45
N ALA A 149 -5.60 -6.81 5.81
CA ALA A 149 -6.03 -7.86 4.89
C ALA A 149 -7.50 -8.26 5.08
N ALA A 150 -8.17 -8.50 3.96
CA ALA A 150 -9.46 -9.18 3.95
C ALA A 150 -9.28 -10.69 4.15
N TYR A 151 -10.12 -11.28 5.00
CA TYR A 151 -10.30 -12.72 5.13
C TYR A 151 -11.78 -13.04 5.29
N ASP A 152 -12.15 -14.28 4.98
CA ASP A 152 -13.51 -14.79 5.15
C ASP A 152 -13.77 -15.14 6.62
N ASP A 153 -13.95 -14.10 7.43
CA ASP A 153 -14.16 -14.22 8.86
C ASP A 153 -15.52 -14.84 9.19
N VAL A 154 -15.51 -15.81 10.10
CA VAL A 154 -16.71 -16.49 10.61
C VAL A 154 -16.82 -16.34 12.11
N VAL A 155 -18.04 -16.18 12.60
CA VAL A 155 -18.35 -16.21 14.04
C VAL A 155 -18.62 -17.65 14.45
N VAL A 156 -17.82 -18.19 15.36
CA VAL A 156 -17.97 -19.54 15.94
C VAL A 156 -17.96 -19.40 17.45
N ASP A 157 -19.00 -19.89 18.13
CA ASP A 157 -19.16 -19.80 19.58
C ASP A 157 -19.00 -18.37 20.16
N GLY A 158 -19.44 -17.36 19.39
CA GLY A 158 -19.35 -15.95 19.78
C GLY A 158 -17.95 -15.34 19.60
N GLU A 159 -17.03 -16.02 18.90
CA GLU A 159 -15.67 -15.55 18.62
C GLU A 159 -15.39 -15.51 17.12
N VAL A 160 -14.45 -14.64 16.71
CA VAL A 160 -13.88 -14.64 15.35
C VAL A 160 -12.38 -14.92 15.46
N ARG A 161 -11.98 -16.09 14.96
CA ARG A 161 -10.60 -16.62 15.04
C ARG A 161 -9.82 -16.36 13.75
N ASP A 162 -9.44 -15.11 13.55
CA ASP A 162 -8.83 -14.60 12.32
C ASP A 162 -7.29 -14.64 12.34
N PHE A 163 -6.72 -15.81 12.65
CA PHE A 163 -5.26 -15.97 12.80
C PHE A 163 -4.47 -15.60 11.53
N LYS A 164 -5.04 -15.75 10.34
CA LYS A 164 -4.40 -15.30 9.09
C LYS A 164 -4.19 -13.77 9.07
N ARG A 165 -5.11 -12.99 9.64
CA ARG A 165 -4.97 -11.54 9.79
C ARG A 165 -3.87 -11.18 10.77
N ILE A 166 -3.73 -11.94 11.86
CA ILE A 166 -2.62 -11.79 12.79
C ILE A 166 -1.28 -12.03 12.08
N SER A 167 -1.14 -13.15 11.36
CA SER A 167 0.09 -13.44 10.60
C SER A 167 0.40 -12.34 9.59
N TYR A 168 -0.58 -11.90 8.78
CA TYR A 168 -0.39 -10.80 7.83
C TYR A 168 0.17 -9.55 8.53
N ILE A 169 -0.49 -9.06 9.58
CA ILE A 169 -0.09 -7.82 10.27
C ILE A 169 1.27 -7.99 10.95
N ARG A 170 1.52 -9.12 11.62
CA ARG A 170 2.81 -9.43 12.26
C ARG A 170 3.95 -9.37 11.26
N ASP A 171 3.83 -10.10 10.16
CA ASP A 171 4.92 -10.24 9.19
C ASP A 171 5.24 -8.88 8.53
N HIS A 172 4.24 -8.00 8.31
CA HIS A 172 4.47 -6.64 7.82
C HIS A 172 5.09 -5.70 8.88
N LEU A 173 4.70 -5.86 10.15
CA LEU A 173 5.33 -5.13 11.26
C LEU A 173 6.79 -5.54 11.46
N GLU A 174 7.16 -6.82 11.25
CA GLU A 174 8.56 -7.26 11.27
C GLU A 174 9.38 -6.52 10.22
N MET A 175 8.84 -6.35 9.00
CA MET A 175 9.49 -5.59 7.94
C MET A 175 9.56 -4.09 8.20
N CYS A 176 8.56 -3.54 8.90
CA CYS A 176 8.62 -2.16 9.40
C CYS A 176 9.72 -1.97 10.46
N LEU A 177 9.85 -2.91 11.40
CA LEU A 177 10.90 -2.89 12.42
C LEU A 177 12.29 -2.98 11.78
N LYS A 178 12.45 -3.89 10.82
CA LYS A 178 13.67 -4.02 10.04
C LYS A 178 14.01 -2.71 9.31
N ALA A 179 13.04 -2.07 8.66
CA ALA A 179 13.26 -0.79 7.99
C ALA A 179 13.72 0.31 8.98
N ILE A 180 13.15 0.36 10.19
CA ILE A 180 13.59 1.27 11.25
C ILE A 180 15.04 0.98 11.65
N GLU A 181 15.41 -0.29 11.84
CA GLU A 181 16.78 -0.70 12.16
C GLU A 181 17.77 -0.32 11.05
N ASP A 182 17.34 -0.42 9.79
CA ASP A 182 18.12 -0.06 8.60
C ASP A 182 18.08 1.46 8.29
N GLY A 183 17.46 2.26 9.17
CA GLY A 183 17.58 3.72 9.19
C GLY A 183 16.37 4.49 8.64
N VAL A 184 15.29 3.82 8.24
CA VAL A 184 14.08 4.49 7.77
C VAL A 184 13.40 5.26 8.90
N ASN A 185 13.00 6.49 8.62
CA ASN A 185 12.32 7.39 9.56
C ASN A 185 10.82 7.09 9.70
N LEU A 186 10.47 5.84 10.01
CA LEU A 186 9.10 5.39 10.19
C LEU A 186 8.59 5.73 11.60
N LYS A 187 7.46 6.44 11.68
CA LYS A 187 6.91 7.02 12.92
C LYS A 187 5.63 6.40 13.42
N GLY A 188 4.90 5.68 12.58
CA GLY A 188 3.67 5.03 13.01
C GLY A 188 3.11 4.04 12.01
N TYR A 189 2.20 3.23 12.50
CA TYR A 189 1.53 2.16 11.76
C TYR A 189 0.05 2.10 12.16
N TYR A 190 -0.82 2.13 11.16
CA TYR A 190 -2.27 2.13 11.29
C TYR A 190 -2.83 0.89 10.60
N VAL A 191 -3.49 0.02 11.38
CA VAL A 191 -4.19 -1.14 10.82
C VAL A 191 -5.44 -0.67 10.07
N TRP A 192 -5.53 -1.04 8.79
CA TRP A 192 -6.78 -1.01 8.06
C TRP A 192 -7.53 -2.33 8.26
N SER A 193 -8.63 -2.35 9.01
CA SER A 193 -9.30 -1.21 9.64
C SER A 193 -9.75 -1.54 11.06
N PHE A 194 -10.24 -0.54 11.78
CA PHE A 194 -10.79 -0.78 13.11
C PHE A 194 -12.04 -1.67 13.06
N LEU A 195 -13.03 -1.31 12.22
CA LEU A 195 -14.29 -2.04 12.06
C LEU A 195 -14.39 -2.65 10.67
N ASP A 196 -15.04 -3.81 10.56
CA ASP A 196 -15.62 -4.24 9.29
C ASP A 196 -16.54 -3.13 8.74
N ASN A 197 -16.38 -2.81 7.47
CA ASN A 197 -17.00 -1.65 6.86
C ASN A 197 -17.45 -1.96 5.41
N PHE A 198 -17.95 -0.92 4.72
CA PHE A 198 -18.34 -1.01 3.32
C PHE A 198 -17.08 -0.93 2.43
N GLU A 199 -16.67 -2.07 1.86
CA GLU A 199 -15.50 -2.20 0.99
C GLU A 199 -15.82 -1.82 -0.46
N TRP A 200 -16.23 -0.57 -0.66
CA TRP A 200 -16.37 0.06 -1.97
C TRP A 200 -17.17 -0.79 -2.98
N ALA A 201 -16.56 -1.18 -4.10
CA ALA A 201 -17.19 -1.99 -5.15
C ALA A 201 -17.61 -3.40 -4.67
N PHE A 202 -17.02 -3.90 -3.59
CA PHE A 202 -17.37 -5.19 -2.98
C PHE A 202 -18.45 -5.08 -1.90
N GLY A 203 -18.85 -3.86 -1.55
CA GLY A 203 -19.80 -3.60 -0.47
C GLY A 203 -19.39 -4.31 0.82
N TYR A 204 -20.33 -5.02 1.45
CA TYR A 204 -20.08 -5.68 2.73
C TYR A 204 -19.53 -7.12 2.62
N GLN A 205 -19.12 -7.56 1.43
CA GLN A 205 -18.65 -8.93 1.19
C GLN A 205 -17.21 -9.18 1.67
N LYS A 206 -16.42 -8.12 1.85
CA LYS A 206 -15.03 -8.18 2.27
C LYS A 206 -14.89 -7.53 3.64
N ARG A 207 -14.05 -8.12 4.49
CA ARG A 207 -13.91 -7.75 5.91
C ARG A 207 -12.46 -7.51 6.24
N PHE A 208 -12.08 -6.24 6.39
CA PHE A 208 -10.73 -5.83 6.81
C PHE A 208 -10.60 -5.56 8.31
N GLY A 209 -11.72 -5.40 9.02
CA GLY A 209 -11.72 -4.93 10.39
C GLY A 209 -11.00 -5.87 11.35
N ILE A 210 -10.34 -5.34 12.38
CA ILE A 210 -9.97 -6.13 13.56
C ILE A 210 -11.15 -6.32 14.53
N VAL A 211 -12.26 -5.60 14.31
CA VAL A 211 -13.55 -5.77 14.99
C VAL A 211 -14.60 -6.19 13.98
N TYR A 212 -15.22 -7.34 14.21
CA TYR A 212 -16.33 -7.83 13.42
C TYR A 212 -17.57 -6.97 13.65
N VAL A 213 -18.31 -6.70 12.58
CA VAL A 213 -19.61 -6.03 12.62
C VAL A 213 -20.67 -6.95 12.03
N ASP A 214 -21.67 -7.28 12.85
CA ASP A 214 -22.94 -7.79 12.34
C ASP A 214 -23.74 -6.62 11.79
N TYR A 215 -23.95 -6.58 10.47
CA TYR A 215 -24.63 -5.46 9.82
C TYR A 215 -26.14 -5.43 10.11
N GLN A 216 -26.77 -6.56 10.44
CA GLN A 216 -28.19 -6.62 10.77
C GLN A 216 -28.46 -6.10 12.18
N THR A 217 -27.64 -6.54 13.15
CA THR A 217 -27.85 -6.24 14.57
C THR A 217 -27.02 -5.07 15.09
N GLN A 218 -26.03 -4.62 14.31
CA GLN A 218 -25.03 -3.63 14.73
C GLN A 218 -24.17 -4.10 15.91
N GLN A 219 -24.17 -5.39 16.24
CA GLN A 219 -23.28 -5.92 17.26
C GLN A 219 -21.83 -5.85 16.79
N ARG A 220 -20.94 -5.41 17.70
CA ARG A 220 -19.48 -5.40 17.49
C ARG A 220 -18.84 -6.52 18.29
N LEU A 221 -17.97 -7.28 17.65
CA LEU A 221 -17.22 -8.37 18.26
C LEU A 221 -15.73 -8.20 17.95
N PRO A 222 -14.88 -7.80 18.92
CA PRO A 222 -13.43 -7.79 18.73
C PRO A 222 -12.94 -9.17 18.32
N LYS A 223 -12.20 -9.24 17.20
CA LYS A 223 -11.62 -10.49 16.69
C LYS A 223 -10.34 -10.83 17.46
N GLN A 224 -9.78 -12.02 17.24
CA GLN A 224 -8.49 -12.38 17.82
C GLN A 224 -7.39 -11.38 17.43
N SER A 225 -7.42 -10.86 16.20
CA SER A 225 -6.52 -9.80 15.76
C SER A 225 -6.61 -8.52 16.60
N ALA A 226 -7.80 -8.10 17.06
CA ALA A 226 -7.91 -6.94 17.95
C ALA A 226 -7.24 -7.19 19.32
N TYR A 227 -7.43 -8.39 19.89
CA TYR A 227 -6.78 -8.73 21.15
C TYR A 227 -5.27 -8.84 21.01
N TRP A 228 -4.80 -9.43 19.91
CA TRP A 228 -3.37 -9.51 19.59
C TRP A 228 -2.76 -8.13 19.36
N PHE A 229 -3.37 -7.29 18.54
CA PHE A 229 -2.86 -5.93 18.25
C PHE A 229 -2.88 -5.04 19.49
N ARG A 230 -3.84 -5.24 20.41
CA ARG A 230 -3.81 -4.62 21.74
C ARG A 230 -2.54 -4.99 22.52
N GLN A 231 -2.05 -6.23 22.42
CA GLN A 231 -0.80 -6.63 23.08
C GLN A 231 0.40 -5.97 22.41
N VAL A 232 0.42 -5.90 21.07
CA VAL A 232 1.47 -5.20 20.30
C VAL A 232 1.61 -3.76 20.79
N ILE A 233 0.48 -3.03 20.88
CA ILE A 233 0.45 -1.64 21.36
C ILE A 233 0.94 -1.56 22.82
N ARG A 234 0.46 -2.45 23.71
CA ARG A 234 0.84 -2.44 25.13
C ARG A 234 2.32 -2.73 25.37
N GLN A 235 2.92 -3.55 24.51
CA GLN A 235 4.33 -3.94 24.60
C GLN A 235 5.23 -3.01 23.79
N ASN A 236 4.64 -2.14 22.95
CA ASN A 236 5.36 -1.34 21.97
C ASN A 236 6.31 -2.20 21.10
N GLY A 237 5.81 -3.36 20.65
CA GLY A 237 6.60 -4.36 19.94
C GLY A 237 5.82 -5.66 19.71
N LEU A 238 6.38 -6.55 18.90
CA LEU A 238 5.77 -7.84 18.60
C LEU A 238 5.85 -8.78 19.83
N PRO A 239 4.74 -9.43 20.24
CA PRO A 239 4.75 -10.39 21.33
C PRO A 239 5.67 -11.57 21.05
N ILE A 240 6.40 -12.02 22.08
CA ILE A 240 7.16 -13.28 22.05
C ILE A 240 6.17 -14.45 22.11
N GLU A 241 6.30 -15.39 21.17
CA GLU A 241 5.53 -16.64 21.13
C GLU A 241 5.95 -17.65 22.22
#